data_AF-A0A212T0J6-F1
#
_entry.id   AF-A0A212T0J6-F1
#
_cell.length_a   1.000
_cell.length_b   1.000
_cell.length_c   1.000
_cell.angle_alpha   90.00
_cell.angle_beta   90.00
_cell.angle_gamma   90.00
#
_symmetry.space_group_name_H-M   'P 1'
#
loop_
_entity.id
_entity.type
_entity.pdbx_description
1 polymer ?
#
loop_
_entity_poly.entity_id
_entity_poly.type
_entity_poly.pdbx_seq_one_letter_code
_entity_poly.pdbx_strand_id
1 'polypeptide(L)'
;MIDEVAGGMDLYILDIEASGLDDESYPIEIAWCSIDGDDSFSTLVNPESAGGWEHWDHYAEEAIHGISREECCLDGENVVVTAQRAKALLLDHQVFTDAAYQDQFWLDRLFEAAGVSCADRILQLDQAVPPTQRFNLAKSLAEMHRPHRALSDCLLLRDLVRKLRATAN
;
A
#
# COMPACT_ATOMS: atom_id res chain seq x y z
N MET A 1 -14.33 -2.40 -38.06
CA MET A 1 -13.33 -1.86 -37.12
C MET A 1 -14.08 -1.01 -36.11
N ILE A 2 -14.62 -1.68 -35.10
CA ILE A 2 -14.99 -1.04 -33.85
C ILE A 2 -14.07 -1.71 -32.85
N ASP A 3 -13.05 -0.98 -32.41
CA ASP A 3 -12.14 -1.47 -31.40
C ASP A 3 -12.89 -1.52 -30.06
N GLU A 4 -12.79 -2.67 -29.41
CA GLU A 4 -13.29 -2.92 -28.07
C GLU A 4 -12.64 -1.95 -27.07
N VAL A 5 -13.43 -1.04 -26.49
CA VAL A 5 -13.09 -0.47 -25.18
C VAL A 5 -13.73 -1.38 -24.14
N ALA A 6 -13.11 -2.54 -23.92
CA ALA A 6 -13.27 -3.28 -22.67
C ALA A 6 -12.22 -2.74 -21.68
N GLY A 7 -12.34 -1.47 -21.29
CA GLY A 7 -11.54 -0.89 -20.22
C GLY A 7 -12.02 -1.47 -18.90
N GLY A 8 -11.50 -2.63 -18.50
CA GLY A 8 -11.64 -3.10 -17.12
C GLY A 8 -11.08 -2.06 -16.16
N MET A 9 -11.64 -1.95 -14.95
CA MET A 9 -11.02 -1.11 -13.92
C MET A 9 -9.60 -1.62 -13.67
N ASP A 10 -8.61 -0.72 -13.77
CA ASP A 10 -7.25 -1.03 -13.38
C ASP A 10 -7.23 -1.45 -11.91
N LEU A 11 -6.51 -2.53 -11.63
CA LEU A 11 -6.34 -3.09 -10.30
C LEU A 11 -5.00 -2.61 -9.75
N TYR A 12 -4.96 -2.30 -8.46
CA TYR A 12 -3.74 -1.78 -7.82
C TYR A 12 -3.31 -2.65 -6.66
N ILE A 13 -2.01 -2.66 -6.40
CA ILE A 13 -1.43 -3.11 -5.13
C ILE A 13 -0.99 -1.89 -4.36
N LEU A 14 -1.24 -1.87 -3.07
CA LEU A 14 -0.81 -0.83 -2.13
C LEU A 14 -0.06 -1.47 -0.97
N ASP A 15 0.95 -0.76 -0.49
CA ASP A 15 1.74 -1.12 0.69
C ASP A 15 2.04 0.15 1.50
N ILE A 16 2.18 -0.01 2.82
CA ILE A 16 2.43 1.07 3.77
C ILE A 16 3.56 0.66 4.71
N GLU A 17 4.57 1.52 4.81
CA GLU A 17 5.52 1.47 5.92
C GLU A 17 5.01 2.37 7.05
N ALA A 18 5.17 1.91 8.29
CA ALA A 18 4.67 2.61 9.47
C ALA A 18 5.78 2.99 10.44
N SER A 19 5.51 3.99 11.28
CA SER A 19 6.42 4.48 12.32
C SER A 19 6.77 3.43 13.41
N GLY A 20 6.19 2.24 13.35
CA GLY A 20 6.29 1.18 14.35
C GLY A 20 5.25 0.09 14.16
N LEU A 21 5.25 -0.91 15.04
CA LEU A 21 4.40 -2.10 14.94
C LEU A 21 3.24 -2.16 15.95
N ASP A 22 3.06 -1.11 16.76
CA ASP A 22 1.99 -1.03 17.76
C ASP A 22 0.80 -0.17 17.32
N ASP A 23 -0.22 -0.13 18.17
CA ASP A 23 -1.48 0.57 17.91
C ASP A 23 -1.36 2.11 17.92
N GLU A 24 -0.22 2.67 18.38
CA GLU A 24 0.03 4.12 18.34
C GLU A 24 0.72 4.56 17.04
N SER A 25 1.26 3.61 16.28
CA SER A 25 1.94 3.83 15.00
C SER A 25 1.06 4.48 13.92
N TYR A 26 1.71 5.13 12.95
CA TYR A 26 1.07 5.83 11.83
C TYR A 26 1.87 5.62 10.53
N PRO A 27 1.25 5.83 9.34
CA PRO A 27 1.93 5.64 8.07
C PRO A 27 3.04 6.68 7.86
N ILE A 28 4.20 6.23 7.39
CA ILE A 28 5.38 7.05 7.09
C ILE A 28 5.82 6.96 5.63
N GLU A 29 5.47 5.90 4.92
CA GLU A 29 5.57 5.77 3.46
C GLU A 29 4.29 5.10 2.97
N ILE A 30 3.76 5.55 1.83
CA ILE A 30 2.67 4.87 1.15
C ILE A 30 3.01 4.79 -0.34
N ALA A 31 2.77 3.62 -0.93
CA ALA A 31 2.96 3.42 -2.35
C ALA A 31 1.86 2.55 -2.94
N TRP A 32 1.67 2.67 -4.25
CA TRP A 32 0.86 1.73 -5.01
C TRP A 32 1.37 1.58 -6.44
N CYS A 33 1.05 0.46 -7.06
CA CYS A 33 1.32 0.24 -8.48
C CYS A 33 0.18 -0.52 -9.16
N SER A 34 -0.03 -0.23 -10.44
CA SER A 34 -0.99 -0.93 -11.28
C SER A 34 -0.55 -2.39 -11.50
N ILE A 35 -1.50 -3.31 -11.36
CA ILE A 35 -1.28 -4.73 -11.63
C ILE A 35 -1.15 -4.99 -13.12
N ASP A 36 -1.86 -4.27 -13.99
CA ASP A 36 -1.92 -4.59 -15.42
C ASP A 36 -1.26 -3.50 -16.30
N GLY A 37 -0.99 -2.32 -15.73
CA GLY A 37 -0.29 -1.22 -16.39
C GLY A 37 1.11 -0.92 -15.83
N ASP A 38 1.59 0.29 -16.16
CA ASP A 38 2.90 0.82 -15.73
C ASP A 38 2.77 1.95 -14.70
N ASP A 39 1.55 2.36 -14.34
CA ASP A 39 1.33 3.42 -13.36
C ASP A 39 1.79 3.00 -11.96
N SER A 40 2.47 3.92 -11.27
CA SER A 40 2.87 3.75 -9.88
C SER A 40 3.09 5.09 -9.18
N PHE A 41 2.95 5.06 -7.87
CA PHE A 41 3.11 6.21 -6.99
C PHE A 41 3.83 5.77 -5.71
N SER A 42 4.65 6.66 -5.16
CA SER A 42 5.23 6.51 -3.82
C SER A 42 5.45 7.89 -3.21
N THR A 43 5.20 8.00 -1.91
CA THR A 43 5.59 9.18 -1.13
C THR A 43 5.87 8.81 0.31
N LEU A 44 6.85 9.50 0.91
CA LEU A 44 6.92 9.63 2.36
C LEU A 44 5.76 10.49 2.85
N VAL A 45 5.36 10.29 4.11
CA VAL A 45 4.29 11.03 4.77
C VAL A 45 4.89 11.87 5.89
N ASN A 46 4.63 13.17 5.89
CA ASN A 46 5.17 14.07 6.90
C ASN A 46 4.34 14.03 8.19
N PRO A 47 4.87 13.47 9.30
CA PRO A 47 4.12 13.34 10.54
C PRO A 47 3.82 14.67 11.23
N GLU A 48 4.60 15.73 11.00
CA GLU A 48 4.35 17.05 11.59
C GLU A 48 3.09 17.71 11.02
N SER A 49 2.66 17.28 9.83
CA SER A 49 1.44 17.77 9.21
C SER A 49 0.15 17.16 9.80
N ALA A 50 0.26 16.11 10.62
CA ALA A 50 -0.88 15.39 11.19
C ALA A 50 -1.45 16.01 12.48
N GLY A 51 -0.72 16.91 13.14
CA GLY A 51 -1.18 17.58 14.37
C GLY A 51 -1.30 16.68 15.61
N GLY A 52 -0.62 15.53 15.66
CA GLY A 52 -0.63 14.63 16.83
C GLY A 52 0.13 13.31 16.69
N TRP A 53 0.93 13.14 15.65
CA TRP A 53 1.71 11.92 15.42
C TRP A 53 3.09 12.03 16.09
N GLU A 54 3.18 11.48 17.31
CA GLU A 54 4.40 11.54 18.15
C GLU A 54 5.10 10.19 18.30
N HIS A 55 4.36 9.08 18.20
CA HIS A 55 4.91 7.72 18.29
C HIS A 55 6.06 7.49 17.28
N TRP A 56 7.14 6.83 17.69
CA TRP A 56 8.22 6.45 16.80
C TRP A 56 9.00 5.26 17.37
N ASP A 57 9.09 4.17 16.61
CA ASP A 57 9.82 2.97 16.99
C ASP A 57 11.19 2.93 16.30
N HIS A 58 12.25 3.10 17.08
CA HIS A 58 13.62 3.02 16.58
C HIS A 58 13.99 1.63 16.05
N TYR A 59 13.34 0.56 16.52
CA TYR A 59 13.58 -0.78 15.96
C TYR A 59 13.02 -0.87 14.54
N ALA A 60 11.84 -0.31 14.27
CA ALA A 60 11.27 -0.26 12.93
C ALA A 60 12.18 0.54 11.98
N GLU A 61 12.65 1.71 12.43
CA GLU A 61 13.62 2.52 11.70
C GLU A 61 14.91 1.77 11.39
N GLU A 62 15.62 1.26 12.40
CA GLU A 62 16.97 0.75 12.22
C GLU A 62 17.02 -0.67 11.62
N ALA A 63 16.04 -1.51 11.95
CA ALA A 63 16.09 -2.95 11.65
C ALA A 63 15.10 -3.40 10.56
N ILE A 64 14.10 -2.58 10.20
CA ILE A 64 13.06 -2.94 9.23
C ILE A 64 13.18 -2.10 7.96
N HIS A 65 12.80 -0.82 8.00
CA HIS A 65 12.59 0.00 6.80
C HIS A 65 13.71 1.00 6.49
N GLY A 66 14.52 1.39 7.47
CA GLY A 66 15.62 2.35 7.27
C GLY A 66 15.21 3.81 7.08
N ILE A 67 13.90 4.09 7.03
CA ILE A 67 13.34 5.44 6.91
C ILE A 67 13.37 6.16 8.26
N SER A 68 14.08 7.29 8.33
CA SER A 68 14.18 8.09 9.56
C SER A 68 13.03 9.07 9.72
N ARG A 69 12.73 9.47 10.97
CA ARG A 69 11.71 10.50 11.21
C ARG A 69 12.09 11.84 10.57
N GLU A 70 13.38 12.16 10.59
CA GLU A 70 13.90 13.38 9.97
C GLU A 70 13.65 13.39 8.46
N GLU A 71 13.91 12.28 7.77
CA GLU A 71 13.59 12.12 6.34
C GLU A 71 12.09 12.34 6.08
N CYS A 72 11.21 11.73 6.88
CA CYS A 72 9.76 11.96 6.76
C CYS A 72 9.36 13.42 6.98
N CYS A 73 9.96 14.12 7.95
CA CYS A 73 9.68 15.54 8.19
C CYS A 73 10.15 16.44 7.05
N LEU A 74 11.29 16.13 6.43
CA LEU A 74 11.92 16.94 5.39
C LEU A 74 11.30 16.70 4.01
N ASP A 75 11.15 15.44 3.63
CA ASP A 75 10.80 15.02 2.26
C ASP A 75 9.37 14.47 2.16
N GLY A 76 8.69 14.29 3.29
CA GLY A 76 7.33 13.78 3.33
C GLY A 76 6.28 14.76 2.80
N GLU A 77 5.28 14.20 2.14
CA GLU A 77 4.09 14.91 1.67
C GLU A 77 3.12 15.17 2.83
N ASN A 78 2.34 16.24 2.72
CA ASN A 78 1.34 16.58 3.71
C ASN A 78 0.25 15.48 3.81
N VAL A 79 -0.15 15.10 5.04
CA VAL A 79 -1.15 14.05 5.27
C VAL A 79 -2.46 14.29 4.51
N VAL A 80 -2.89 15.54 4.34
CA VAL A 80 -4.10 15.89 3.60
C VAL A 80 -3.97 15.55 2.12
N VAL A 81 -2.81 15.84 1.52
CA VAL A 81 -2.55 15.56 0.11
C VAL A 81 -2.44 14.06 -0.11
N THR A 82 -1.69 13.36 0.74
CA THR A 82 -1.55 11.90 0.68
C THR A 82 -2.90 11.20 0.86
N ALA A 83 -3.70 11.60 1.86
CA ALA A 83 -5.03 11.07 2.10
C ALA A 83 -5.97 11.27 0.90
N GLN A 84 -5.95 12.45 0.27
CA GLN A 84 -6.78 12.72 -0.91
C GLN A 84 -6.40 11.82 -2.10
N ARG A 85 -5.10 11.59 -2.33
CA ARG A 85 -4.62 10.68 -3.37
C ARG A 85 -5.03 9.23 -3.09
N ALA A 86 -4.80 8.74 -1.87
CA ALA A 86 -5.17 7.39 -1.47
C ALA A 86 -6.69 7.17 -1.55
N LYS A 87 -7.49 8.16 -1.14
CA LYS A 87 -8.95 8.12 -1.28
C LYS A 87 -9.38 8.08 -2.74
N ALA A 88 -8.79 8.90 -3.61
CA ALA A 88 -9.13 8.88 -5.04
C ALA A 88 -8.84 7.50 -5.65
N LEU A 89 -7.68 6.90 -5.31
CA LEU A 89 -7.34 5.55 -5.73
C LEU A 89 -8.41 4.52 -5.32
N LEU A 90 -8.82 4.53 -4.04
CA LEU A 90 -9.81 3.57 -3.52
C LEU A 90 -11.22 3.77 -4.10
N LEU A 91 -11.60 4.99 -4.48
CA LEU A 91 -12.91 5.29 -5.06
C LEU A 91 -13.01 4.81 -6.51
N ASP A 92 -11.93 4.92 -7.27
CA ASP A 92 -11.93 4.66 -8.71
C ASP A 92 -11.43 3.24 -9.06
N HIS A 93 -10.81 2.53 -8.11
CA HIS A 93 -10.13 1.26 -8.36
C HIS A 93 -10.31 0.23 -7.24
N GLN A 94 -10.14 -1.05 -7.60
CA GLN A 94 -9.91 -2.10 -6.61
C GLN A 94 -8.44 -2.12 -6.22
N VAL A 95 -8.17 -1.97 -4.93
CA VAL A 95 -6.83 -1.92 -4.35
C VAL A 95 -6.62 -3.12 -3.45
N PHE A 96 -5.50 -3.80 -3.62
CA PHE A 96 -5.15 -5.02 -2.91
C PHE A 96 -3.89 -4.85 -2.06
N THR A 97 -3.81 -5.58 -0.96
CA THR A 97 -2.60 -5.72 -0.13
C THR A 97 -2.52 -7.12 0.45
N ASP A 98 -1.33 -7.59 0.79
CA ASP A 98 -1.16 -8.83 1.55
C ASP A 98 -1.36 -8.65 3.07
N ALA A 99 -1.47 -7.41 3.57
CA ALA A 99 -1.62 -7.08 4.99
C ALA A 99 -2.89 -6.25 5.27
N ALA A 100 -4.05 -6.69 4.77
CA ALA A 100 -5.28 -5.86 4.72
C ALA A 100 -5.77 -5.33 6.07
N TYR A 101 -5.46 -6.00 7.18
CA TYR A 101 -5.81 -5.48 8.51
C TYR A 101 -4.94 -4.27 8.88
N GLN A 102 -3.62 -4.40 8.72
CA GLN A 102 -2.64 -3.38 9.06
C GLN A 102 -2.74 -2.16 8.13
N ASP A 103 -2.80 -2.38 6.83
CA ASP A 103 -2.87 -1.25 5.88
C ASP A 103 -4.19 -0.50 5.98
N GLN A 104 -5.31 -1.20 6.22
CA GLN A 104 -6.57 -0.50 6.47
C GLN A 104 -6.51 0.32 7.76
N PHE A 105 -5.85 -0.19 8.80
CA PHE A 105 -5.64 0.55 10.05
C PHE A 105 -4.84 1.85 9.80
N TRP A 106 -3.74 1.79 9.05
CA TRP A 106 -2.95 2.99 8.75
C TRP A 106 -3.64 3.93 7.75
N LEU A 107 -4.40 3.42 6.78
CA LEU A 107 -5.27 4.24 5.93
C LEU A 107 -6.33 4.98 6.75
N ASP A 108 -6.98 4.31 7.69
CA ASP A 108 -7.98 4.91 8.55
C ASP A 108 -7.37 6.05 9.40
N ARG A 109 -6.16 5.86 9.94
CA ARG A 109 -5.41 6.92 10.66
C ARG A 109 -5.03 8.10 9.74
N LEU A 110 -4.60 7.82 8.52
CA LEU A 110 -4.29 8.85 7.53
C LEU A 110 -5.53 9.68 7.20
N PHE A 111 -6.67 9.03 6.99
CA PHE A 111 -7.95 9.69 6.72
C PHE A 111 -8.43 10.51 7.91
N GLU A 112 -8.29 10.00 9.13
CA GLU A 112 -8.59 10.73 10.37
C GLU A 112 -7.75 12.00 10.49
N ALA A 113 -6.43 11.90 10.33
CA ALA A 113 -5.51 13.04 10.40
C ALA A 113 -5.81 14.10 9.32
N ALA A 114 -6.30 13.69 8.16
CA ALA A 114 -6.71 14.58 7.07
C ALA A 114 -8.15 15.10 7.19
N GLY A 115 -8.93 14.63 8.17
CA GLY A 115 -10.34 15.01 8.33
C GLY A 115 -11.23 14.55 7.16
N VAL A 116 -10.87 13.45 6.49
CA VAL A 116 -11.64 12.87 5.38
C VAL A 116 -12.18 11.50 5.76
N SER A 117 -13.23 11.05 5.09
CA SER A 117 -13.75 9.68 5.21
C SER A 117 -13.71 8.97 3.86
N CYS A 118 -13.42 7.67 3.88
CA CYS A 118 -13.48 6.76 2.72
C CYS A 118 -14.31 5.53 3.10
N ALA A 119 -15.34 5.21 2.31
CA ALA A 119 -16.17 4.04 2.55
C ALA A 119 -15.58 2.78 1.90
N ASP A 120 -14.90 2.95 0.78
CA ASP A 120 -14.20 1.89 0.07
C ASP A 120 -12.95 1.44 0.84
N ARG A 121 -12.73 0.13 0.83
CA ARG A 121 -11.72 -0.54 1.64
C ARG A 121 -10.72 -1.28 0.78
N ILE A 122 -9.50 -1.36 1.28
CA ILE A 122 -8.48 -2.20 0.66
C ILE A 122 -8.86 -3.68 0.79
N LEU A 123 -8.55 -4.46 -0.25
CA LEU A 123 -8.90 -5.86 -0.38
C LEU A 123 -7.69 -6.76 -0.08
N GLN A 124 -7.99 -7.99 0.32
CA GLN A 124 -6.96 -9.03 0.50
C GLN A 124 -6.35 -9.43 -0.85
N LEU A 125 -5.02 -9.58 -0.91
CA LEU A 125 -4.29 -9.93 -2.13
C LEU A 125 -4.71 -11.27 -2.75
N ASP A 126 -5.25 -12.19 -1.95
CA ASP A 126 -5.75 -13.48 -2.45
C ASP A 126 -6.98 -13.36 -3.38
N GLN A 127 -7.67 -12.22 -3.35
CA GLN A 127 -8.74 -11.85 -4.26
C GLN A 127 -8.20 -11.38 -5.61
N ALA A 128 -6.93 -10.98 -5.69
CA ALA A 128 -6.27 -10.62 -6.93
C ALA A 128 -5.82 -11.83 -7.76
N VAL A 129 -5.95 -13.07 -7.28
CA VAL A 129 -5.56 -14.29 -8.00
C VAL A 129 -6.72 -15.29 -8.08
N PRO A 130 -6.73 -16.21 -9.08
CA PRO A 130 -7.71 -17.29 -9.13
C PRO A 130 -7.68 -18.16 -7.87
N PRO A 131 -8.83 -18.71 -7.42
CA PRO A 131 -8.88 -19.54 -6.21
C PRO A 131 -7.89 -20.72 -6.22
N THR A 132 -7.60 -21.28 -7.40
CA THR A 132 -6.63 -22.37 -7.60
C THR A 132 -5.18 -21.98 -7.28
N GLN A 133 -4.86 -20.68 -7.29
CA GLN A 133 -3.51 -20.17 -7.04
C GLN A 133 -3.32 -19.62 -5.62
N ARG A 134 -4.37 -19.52 -4.80
CA ARG A 134 -4.27 -18.93 -3.44
C ARG A 134 -3.29 -19.68 -2.53
N PHE A 135 -3.18 -21.01 -2.67
CA PHE A 135 -2.19 -21.79 -1.94
C PHE A 135 -0.75 -21.41 -2.36
N ASN A 136 -0.51 -21.27 -3.66
CA ASN A 136 0.79 -20.87 -4.18
C ASN A 136 1.14 -19.43 -3.80
N LEU A 137 0.16 -18.53 -3.80
CA LEU A 137 0.30 -17.17 -3.28
C LEU A 137 0.76 -17.19 -1.83
N ALA A 138 0.01 -17.86 -0.94
CA ALA A 138 0.33 -17.93 0.48
C ALA A 138 1.72 -18.51 0.74
N LYS A 139 2.10 -19.55 -0.01
CA LYS A 139 3.45 -20.12 0.05
C LYS A 139 4.51 -19.11 -0.37
N SER A 140 4.33 -18.44 -1.50
CA SER A 140 5.28 -17.46 -2.01
C SER A 140 5.43 -16.24 -1.10
N LEU A 141 4.33 -15.77 -0.49
CA LEU A 141 4.37 -14.68 0.49
C LEU A 141 5.18 -15.06 1.74
N ALA A 142 5.03 -16.29 2.24
CA ALA A 142 5.77 -16.77 3.41
C ALA A 142 7.29 -16.90 3.18
N GLU A 143 7.72 -17.07 1.93
CA GLU A 143 9.12 -17.21 1.52
C GLU A 143 9.71 -15.90 0.96
N MET A 144 8.88 -14.85 0.82
CA MET A 144 9.26 -13.58 0.19
C MET A 144 10.15 -12.77 1.11
N HIS A 145 11.30 -12.33 0.59
CA HIS A 145 12.16 -11.37 1.27
C HIS A 145 11.74 -9.96 0.83
N ARG A 146 11.40 -9.11 1.81
CA ARG A 146 10.97 -7.74 1.56
C ARG A 146 12.09 -6.75 1.86
N PRO A 147 12.34 -5.80 0.96
CA PRO A 147 13.21 -4.67 1.26
C PRO A 147 12.60 -3.69 2.27
N HIS A 148 11.29 -3.80 2.58
CA HIS A 148 10.58 -2.88 3.48
C HIS A 148 10.67 -1.43 3.01
N ARG A 149 10.30 -1.27 1.73
CA ARG A 149 10.12 0.00 1.04
C ARG A 149 8.86 -0.11 0.20
N ALA A 150 7.88 0.75 0.46
CA ALA A 150 6.50 0.51 0.04
C ALA A 150 6.37 0.22 -1.47
N LEU A 151 7.04 1.01 -2.32
CA LEU A 151 6.96 0.80 -3.77
C LEU A 151 7.68 -0.47 -4.22
N SER A 152 8.83 -0.79 -3.60
CA SER A 152 9.57 -2.01 -3.94
C SER A 152 8.73 -3.24 -3.59
N ASP A 153 8.04 -3.21 -2.46
CA ASP A 153 7.15 -4.27 -1.99
C ASP A 153 5.93 -4.40 -2.90
N CYS A 154 5.29 -3.28 -3.28
CA CYS A 154 4.23 -3.26 -4.29
C CYS A 154 4.65 -3.95 -5.60
N LEU A 155 5.84 -3.66 -6.12
CA LEU A 155 6.34 -4.22 -7.37
C LEU A 155 6.62 -5.74 -7.25
N LEU A 156 7.14 -6.20 -6.12
CA LEU A 156 7.34 -7.63 -5.85
C LEU A 156 6.00 -8.38 -5.80
N LEU A 157 5.02 -7.82 -5.10
CA LEU A 157 3.67 -8.38 -5.01
C LEU A 157 2.98 -8.40 -6.39
N ARG A 158 3.13 -7.33 -7.18
CA ARG A 158 2.63 -7.25 -8.56
C ARG A 158 3.17 -8.36 -9.42
N ASP A 159 4.47 -8.54 -9.42
CA ASP A 159 5.13 -9.53 -10.25
C ASP A 159 4.71 -10.96 -9.85
N LEU A 160 4.52 -11.21 -8.54
CA LEU A 160 3.95 -12.46 -8.04
C LEU A 160 2.51 -12.68 -8.52
N VAL A 161 1.64 -11.68 -8.38
CA VAL A 161 0.24 -11.76 -8.84
C VAL A 161 0.17 -12.01 -10.34
N ARG A 162 0.94 -11.27 -11.14
CA ARG A 162 1.05 -11.45 -12.60
C ARG A 162 1.47 -12.88 -12.95
N LYS A 163 2.51 -13.40 -12.30
CA LYS A 163 2.99 -14.77 -12.50
C LYS A 163 1.91 -15.81 -12.21
N LEU A 164 1.20 -15.68 -11.09
CA LEU A 164 0.16 -16.64 -10.69
C LEU A 164 -1.09 -16.57 -11.58
N ARG A 165 -1.48 -15.38 -12.05
CA ARG A 165 -2.55 -15.22 -13.04
C ARG A 165 -2.19 -15.90 -14.36
N ALA A 166 -0.94 -15.77 -14.82
CA ALA A 166 -0.47 -16.36 -16.07
C ALA A 166 -0.40 -17.90 -16.04
N THR A 167 -0.15 -18.51 -14.89
CA THR A 167 -0.08 -19.98 -14.73
C THR A 167 -1.43 -20.64 -14.45
N ALA A 168 -2.51 -19.86 -14.37
CA ALA A 168 -3.88 -20.36 -14.19
C ALA A 168 -4.60 -20.70 -15.51
N ASN A 169 -3.95 -20.42 -16.65
CA ASN A 169 -4.42 -20.76 -18.01
C ASN A 169 -3.96 -22.14 -18.47
#